data_AF-A0A4R3MR73-F1
#
_entry.id   AF-A0A4R3MR73-F1
#
_cell.length_a   1.000
_cell.length_b   1.000
_cell.length_c   1.000
_cell.angle_alpha   90.00
_cell.angle_beta   90.00
_cell.angle_gamma   90.00
#
_symmetry.space_group_name_H-M   'P 1'
#
loop_
_entity.id
_entity.type
_entity.pdbx_description
1 polymer ?
#
loop_
_entity_poly.entity_id
_entity_poly.type
_entity_poly.pdbx_seq_one_letter_code
_entity_poly.pdbx_strand_id
1 'polypeptide(L)'
;MLIKRLDEVNDPLIMGYKAYNISKIDNTLKDYGYLIPESLIITTEVFDECVLEEGIDTEKFKSKYLNEIYNVIVQNFGNKKLVVRSSSTFEDTPIYSMSGVYDSFLNVDTKEKLYKAIIKCYKSIFKKEVTDMIMYTKKRQSQAKMAILIQEMIPNITTAGVCFTKNPVTNKDEYIIEYAESGVNVVSGRGEVKREIIDKKKPSGKGLDGVLEMSQILSNKFNMPLDIEWGIANNQLYCFQCRPIISCNVSPPIIKEEIPCYKGIPVSPGIAFGKLSIDRFDSVTLLNNFDDFFRNIKKINAALLTEGGILSHQANLLRENNIPAVLISDKGIDLKKYNSSFFVINGFTGEVFIYEEVSAKQKSELFNYFIDYLKINPQVQNKYCIDRIESINQKEAVYMGIDEQFIKEQIAQLNFNSYKTRQRIYNCDLIENNLMGSDSFDCIRIQDDINVRIQFKKILINDDDFREELQTVLFFENITEAKSFLRRIGLEITQEQYRDITVYLNENIKLNFIQWPNSPVYLGIEFSEYHKFFDLVKSIDGLTEPQALTGGQIFEKLDLNRIFTK
;
A
#
# COMPACT_ATOMS: atom_id res chain seq x y z
N MET A 1 -15.16 -35.38 -13.28
CA MET A 1 -13.86 -35.61 -12.60
C MET A 1 -13.39 -34.28 -12.05
N LEU A 2 -13.09 -34.25 -10.76
CA LEU A 2 -12.68 -33.05 -10.00
C LEU A 2 -11.21 -32.68 -10.21
N ILE A 3 -10.45 -33.61 -10.79
CA ILE A 3 -9.07 -33.44 -11.24
C ILE A 3 -9.08 -33.56 -12.75
N LYS A 4 -8.48 -32.60 -13.43
CA LYS A 4 -8.52 -32.51 -14.89
C LYS A 4 -7.15 -32.16 -15.43
N ARG A 5 -6.91 -32.54 -16.68
CA ARG A 5 -5.83 -31.92 -17.44
C ARG A 5 -6.21 -30.48 -17.80
N LEU A 6 -5.21 -29.64 -18.02
CA LEU A 6 -5.46 -28.21 -18.30
C LEU A 6 -6.24 -27.98 -19.61
N ASP A 7 -6.11 -28.87 -20.59
CA ASP A 7 -6.81 -28.83 -21.88
C ASP A 7 -8.29 -29.27 -21.79
N GLU A 8 -8.68 -29.93 -20.71
CA GLU A 8 -10.06 -30.40 -20.46
C GLU A 8 -10.96 -29.31 -19.83
N VAL A 9 -10.40 -28.16 -19.47
CA VAL A 9 -11.11 -27.03 -18.86
C VAL A 9 -10.72 -25.73 -19.55
N ASN A 10 -11.73 -24.96 -19.97
CA ASN A 10 -11.52 -23.66 -20.59
C ASN A 10 -12.32 -22.56 -19.85
N ASP A 11 -12.35 -22.63 -18.53
CA ASP A 11 -13.05 -21.67 -17.68
C ASP A 11 -12.17 -21.26 -16.48
N PRO A 12 -11.73 -19.98 -16.41
CA PRO A 12 -10.91 -19.50 -15.31
C PRO A 12 -11.65 -19.50 -13.97
N LEU A 13 -12.98 -19.55 -13.94
CA LEU A 13 -13.75 -19.69 -12.70
C LEU A 13 -13.67 -21.09 -12.10
N ILE A 14 -13.33 -22.11 -12.91
CA ILE A 14 -13.19 -23.52 -12.50
C ILE A 14 -11.74 -23.87 -12.16
N MET A 15 -10.78 -23.31 -12.90
CA MET A 15 -9.36 -23.64 -12.74
C MET A 15 -8.52 -22.53 -12.11
N GLY A 16 -9.09 -21.34 -11.86
CA GLY A 16 -8.33 -20.16 -11.50
C GLY A 16 -7.47 -19.63 -12.66
N TYR A 17 -7.02 -18.39 -12.54
CA TYR A 17 -6.36 -17.70 -13.66
C TYR A 17 -4.92 -18.16 -13.89
N LYS A 18 -4.20 -18.62 -12.86
CA LYS A 18 -2.84 -19.14 -13.03
C LYS A 18 -2.82 -20.38 -13.93
N ALA A 19 -3.65 -21.37 -13.60
CA ALA A 19 -3.80 -22.57 -14.41
C ALA A 19 -4.42 -22.26 -15.78
N TYR A 20 -5.38 -21.32 -15.84
CA TYR A 20 -5.97 -20.89 -17.11
C TYR A 20 -4.95 -20.27 -18.06
N ASN A 21 -4.07 -19.39 -17.56
CA ASN A 21 -3.02 -18.80 -18.40
C ASN A 21 -2.07 -19.87 -18.93
N ILE A 22 -1.71 -20.87 -18.11
CA ILE A 22 -0.88 -22.01 -18.54
C ILE A 22 -1.60 -22.86 -19.60
N SER A 23 -2.91 -23.11 -19.45
CA SER A 23 -3.68 -23.89 -20.43
C SER A 23 -3.74 -23.23 -21.80
N LYS A 24 -3.65 -21.89 -21.87
CA LYS A 24 -3.60 -21.13 -23.14
C LYS A 24 -2.30 -21.29 -23.90
N ILE A 25 -1.20 -21.59 -23.20
CA ILE A 25 0.13 -21.62 -23.79
C ILE A 25 0.64 -23.02 -24.12
N ASP A 26 0.12 -24.06 -23.46
CA ASP A 26 0.56 -25.45 -23.63
C ASP A 26 0.62 -25.88 -25.11
N ASN A 27 -0.45 -25.66 -25.85
CA ASN A 27 -0.49 -26.02 -27.27
C ASN A 27 0.32 -25.08 -28.16
N THR A 28 0.53 -23.83 -27.75
CA THR A 28 1.23 -22.84 -28.60
C THR A 28 2.74 -23.02 -28.55
N LEU A 29 3.30 -23.39 -27.40
CA LEU A 29 4.76 -23.51 -27.23
C LEU A 29 5.32 -24.83 -27.79
N LYS A 30 4.54 -25.92 -27.73
CA LYS A 30 4.94 -27.23 -28.27
C LYS A 30 5.32 -27.17 -29.75
N ASP A 31 4.59 -26.38 -30.54
CA ASP A 31 4.84 -26.20 -31.98
C ASP A 31 6.21 -25.57 -32.29
N TYR A 32 6.80 -24.87 -31.31
CA TYR A 32 8.10 -24.19 -31.44
C TYR A 32 9.21 -24.91 -30.66
N GLY A 33 8.95 -26.10 -30.14
CA GLY A 33 9.93 -26.88 -29.38
C GLY A 33 10.18 -26.37 -27.95
N TYR A 34 9.33 -25.46 -27.45
CA TYR A 34 9.37 -24.99 -26.07
C TYR A 34 8.47 -25.85 -25.18
N LEU A 35 8.89 -26.07 -23.93
CA LEU A 35 8.21 -27.01 -23.04
C LEU A 35 7.47 -26.28 -21.93
N ILE A 36 6.38 -26.89 -21.47
CA ILE A 36 5.67 -26.51 -20.25
C ILE A 36 5.63 -27.77 -19.37
N PRO A 37 5.85 -27.66 -18.05
CA PRO A 37 5.75 -28.81 -17.17
C PRO A 37 4.37 -29.46 -17.26
N GLU A 38 4.35 -30.79 -17.28
CA GLU A 38 3.10 -31.54 -17.20
C GLU A 38 2.27 -31.07 -16.00
N SER A 39 0.98 -30.85 -16.20
CA SER A 39 0.14 -30.11 -15.24
C SER A 39 -1.27 -30.69 -15.14
N LEU A 40 -1.75 -30.83 -13.90
CA LEU A 40 -3.13 -31.15 -13.57
C LEU A 40 -3.72 -30.05 -12.68
N ILE A 41 -5.04 -29.94 -12.70
CA ILE A 41 -5.78 -29.00 -11.85
C ILE A 41 -6.76 -29.76 -10.96
N ILE A 42 -6.80 -29.45 -9.68
CA ILE A 42 -7.93 -29.71 -8.79
C ILE A 42 -8.86 -28.50 -8.90
N THR A 43 -10.07 -28.71 -9.39
CA THR A 43 -11.00 -27.61 -9.69
C THR A 43 -11.53 -26.91 -8.44
N THR A 44 -12.10 -25.72 -8.62
CA THR A 44 -12.78 -24.97 -7.55
C THR A 44 -13.99 -25.70 -6.95
N GLU A 45 -14.50 -26.76 -7.60
CA GLU A 45 -15.60 -27.57 -7.05
C GLU A 45 -15.19 -28.26 -5.74
N VAL A 46 -13.93 -28.71 -5.63
CA VAL A 46 -13.40 -29.29 -4.38
C VAL A 46 -13.30 -28.21 -3.29
N PHE A 47 -12.96 -26.99 -3.70
CA PHE A 47 -12.93 -25.84 -2.81
C PHE A 47 -14.33 -25.53 -2.27
N ASP A 48 -15.35 -25.43 -3.14
CA ASP A 48 -16.73 -25.16 -2.74
C ASP A 48 -17.27 -26.20 -1.74
N GLU A 49 -16.78 -27.44 -1.85
CA GLU A 49 -17.20 -28.51 -0.94
C GLU A 49 -16.42 -28.56 0.38
N CYS A 50 -15.16 -28.14 0.42
CA CYS A 50 -14.28 -28.35 1.58
C CYS A 50 -13.95 -27.05 2.33
N VAL A 51 -14.11 -25.89 1.70
CA VAL A 51 -13.74 -24.60 2.28
C VAL A 51 -15.00 -23.89 2.77
N LEU A 52 -14.99 -23.55 4.06
CA LEU A 52 -16.07 -22.91 4.78
C LEU A 52 -15.65 -21.46 5.13
N GLU A 53 -16.58 -20.64 5.63
CA GLU A 53 -16.31 -19.21 5.91
C GLU A 53 -15.12 -18.98 6.85
N GLU A 54 -14.88 -19.88 7.81
CA GLU A 54 -13.84 -19.74 8.84
C GLU A 54 -12.70 -20.78 8.73
N GLY A 55 -12.65 -21.58 7.65
CA GLY A 55 -11.59 -22.57 7.52
C GLY A 55 -11.85 -23.67 6.50
N ILE A 56 -11.22 -24.83 6.73
CA ILE A 56 -11.26 -25.96 5.79
C ILE A 56 -11.66 -27.21 6.57
N ASP A 57 -12.67 -27.94 6.05
CA ASP A 57 -13.02 -29.27 6.52
C ASP A 57 -11.98 -30.28 6.01
N THR A 58 -10.88 -30.39 6.77
CA THR A 58 -9.77 -31.27 6.44
C THR A 58 -10.12 -32.75 6.51
N GLU A 59 -11.10 -33.13 7.33
CA GLU A 59 -11.52 -34.54 7.47
C GLU A 59 -12.40 -34.96 6.29
N LYS A 60 -13.32 -34.10 5.84
CA LYS A 60 -14.03 -34.29 4.57
C LYS A 60 -13.07 -34.38 3.39
N PHE A 61 -12.08 -33.48 3.33
CA PHE A 61 -11.09 -33.53 2.25
C PHE A 61 -10.30 -34.86 2.23
N LYS A 62 -9.77 -35.29 3.38
CA LYS A 62 -9.02 -36.55 3.48
C LYS A 62 -9.85 -37.77 3.10
N SER A 63 -11.06 -37.86 3.63
CA SER A 63 -11.92 -39.04 3.47
C SER A 63 -12.51 -39.14 2.07
N LYS A 64 -12.92 -38.01 1.47
CA LYS A 64 -13.60 -37.99 0.16
C LYS A 64 -12.63 -37.89 -1.02
N TYR A 65 -11.55 -37.11 -0.92
CA TYR A 65 -10.77 -36.70 -2.10
C TYR A 65 -9.32 -37.17 -2.11
N LEU A 66 -8.63 -37.22 -0.96
CA LEU A 66 -7.17 -37.41 -0.94
C LEU A 66 -6.70 -38.69 -1.63
N ASN A 67 -7.42 -39.81 -1.45
CA ASN A 67 -7.05 -41.08 -2.07
C ASN A 67 -7.20 -41.05 -3.59
N GLU A 68 -8.32 -40.52 -4.10
CA GLU A 68 -8.56 -40.35 -5.53
C GLU A 68 -7.51 -39.41 -6.15
N ILE A 69 -7.27 -38.26 -5.50
CA ILE A 69 -6.24 -37.30 -5.92
C ILE A 69 -4.88 -37.97 -6.02
N TYR A 70 -4.46 -38.65 -4.97
CA TYR A 70 -3.15 -39.29 -4.97
C TYR A 70 -3.03 -40.35 -6.07
N ASN A 71 -4.07 -41.15 -6.30
CA ASN A 71 -4.05 -42.18 -7.34
C ASN A 71 -3.93 -41.56 -8.74
N VAL A 72 -4.69 -40.50 -9.03
CA VAL A 72 -4.59 -39.78 -10.32
C VAL A 72 -3.21 -39.14 -10.48
N ILE A 73 -2.65 -38.57 -9.42
CA ILE A 73 -1.29 -38.01 -9.43
C ILE A 73 -0.25 -39.09 -9.74
N VAL A 74 -0.28 -40.24 -9.06
CA VAL A 74 0.66 -41.34 -9.31
C VAL A 74 0.51 -41.90 -10.73
N GLN A 75 -0.72 -41.97 -11.26
CA GLN A 75 -0.97 -42.43 -12.63
C GLN A 75 -0.38 -41.52 -13.71
N ASN A 76 -0.41 -40.20 -13.51
CA ASN A 76 0.08 -39.23 -14.50
C ASN A 76 1.57 -38.93 -14.30
N PHE A 77 1.99 -38.68 -13.07
CA PHE A 77 3.35 -38.22 -12.76
C PHE A 77 4.31 -39.32 -12.28
N GLY A 78 3.80 -40.52 -11.95
CA GLY A 78 4.62 -41.58 -11.36
C GLY A 78 5.31 -41.13 -10.07
N ASN A 79 6.64 -41.28 -10.02
CA ASN A 79 7.47 -40.88 -8.88
C ASN A 79 8.13 -39.49 -9.04
N LYS A 80 7.71 -38.70 -10.04
CA LYS A 80 8.23 -37.34 -10.23
C LYS A 80 7.93 -36.47 -9.02
N LYS A 81 8.84 -35.54 -8.72
CA LYS A 81 8.59 -34.46 -7.75
C LYS A 81 7.61 -33.47 -8.35
N LEU A 82 6.80 -32.86 -7.50
CA LEU A 82 5.73 -31.96 -7.90
C LEU A 82 5.91 -30.56 -7.31
N VAL A 83 5.30 -29.60 -7.99
CA VAL A 83 5.03 -28.26 -7.52
C VAL A 83 3.52 -28.10 -7.36
N VAL A 84 3.08 -27.69 -6.16
CA VAL A 84 1.66 -27.47 -5.84
C VAL A 84 1.45 -25.99 -5.64
N ARG A 85 0.63 -25.36 -6.50
CA ARG A 85 0.40 -23.91 -6.52
C ARG A 85 -1.07 -23.59 -6.30
N SER A 86 -1.32 -22.53 -5.54
CA SER A 86 -2.62 -21.84 -5.58
C SER A 86 -2.89 -21.30 -6.99
N SER A 87 -4.14 -21.47 -7.45
CA SER A 87 -4.70 -20.88 -8.67
C SER A 87 -6.06 -20.26 -8.34
N SER A 88 -6.06 -19.00 -7.94
CA SER A 88 -7.27 -18.27 -7.54
C SER A 88 -8.04 -17.72 -8.74
N THR A 89 -9.35 -17.54 -8.57
CA THR A 89 -10.20 -16.78 -9.50
C THR A 89 -9.96 -15.26 -9.46
N PHE A 90 -9.10 -14.78 -8.54
CA PHE A 90 -8.77 -13.36 -8.34
C PHE A 90 -7.27 -13.01 -8.46
N GLU A 91 -6.40 -13.97 -8.76
CA GLU A 91 -4.97 -13.71 -9.04
C GLU A 91 -4.67 -13.75 -10.53
N ASP A 92 -3.49 -13.28 -10.97
CA ASP A 92 -3.03 -13.34 -12.37
C ASP A 92 -4.06 -12.91 -13.43
N THR A 93 -4.95 -12.00 -13.04
CA THR A 93 -5.95 -11.38 -13.92
C THR A 93 -5.34 -10.18 -14.64
N PRO A 94 -5.96 -9.66 -15.71
CA PRO A 94 -5.52 -8.42 -16.34
C PRO A 94 -5.56 -7.17 -15.44
N ILE A 95 -6.20 -7.26 -14.25
CA ILE A 95 -6.42 -6.13 -13.35
C ILE A 95 -5.62 -6.28 -12.04
N TYR A 96 -5.48 -7.51 -11.55
CA TYR A 96 -4.82 -7.87 -10.29
C TYR A 96 -3.93 -9.09 -10.51
N SER A 97 -2.63 -8.97 -10.25
CA SER A 97 -1.73 -10.13 -10.29
C SER A 97 -1.73 -10.90 -8.98
N MET A 98 -1.96 -10.21 -7.84
CA MET A 98 -1.81 -10.80 -6.50
C MET A 98 -0.45 -11.47 -6.27
N SER A 99 0.58 -10.91 -6.91
CA SER A 99 1.97 -11.37 -6.88
C SER A 99 2.45 -11.68 -5.45
N GLY A 100 2.84 -12.93 -5.20
CA GLY A 100 3.46 -13.35 -3.94
C GLY A 100 2.51 -13.48 -2.75
N VAL A 101 1.19 -13.28 -2.92
CA VAL A 101 0.22 -13.36 -1.82
C VAL A 101 -0.17 -14.81 -1.52
N TYR A 102 -0.52 -15.57 -2.56
CA TYR A 102 -0.94 -16.97 -2.42
C TYR A 102 0.25 -17.94 -2.35
N ASP A 103 0.03 -19.12 -1.76
CA ASP A 103 1.11 -20.07 -1.49
C ASP A 103 1.45 -20.97 -2.70
N SER A 104 2.72 -21.40 -2.75
CA SER A 104 3.22 -22.42 -3.66
C SER A 104 4.26 -23.29 -2.95
N PHE A 105 4.23 -24.60 -3.17
CA PHE A 105 5.08 -25.59 -2.51
C PHE A 105 5.84 -26.42 -3.53
N LEU A 106 7.17 -26.38 -3.45
CA LEU A 106 8.08 -27.18 -4.29
C LEU A 106 8.43 -28.51 -3.62
N ASN A 107 9.02 -29.43 -4.40
CA ASN A 107 9.62 -30.68 -3.89
C ASN A 107 8.61 -31.57 -3.15
N VAL A 108 7.39 -31.67 -3.68
CA VAL A 108 6.32 -32.53 -3.16
C VAL A 108 6.44 -33.91 -3.79
N ASP A 109 6.76 -34.92 -2.99
CA ASP A 109 7.08 -36.29 -3.46
C ASP A 109 6.38 -37.41 -2.65
N THR A 110 5.60 -37.07 -1.63
CA THR A 110 4.80 -38.04 -0.87
C THR A 110 3.35 -37.61 -0.77
N LYS A 111 2.46 -38.57 -0.50
CA LYS A 111 1.04 -38.33 -0.27
C LYS A 111 0.78 -37.34 0.86
N GLU A 112 1.54 -37.44 1.94
CA GLU A 112 1.42 -36.56 3.11
C GLU A 112 1.87 -35.14 2.78
N LYS A 113 2.97 -34.98 2.02
CA LYS A 113 3.41 -33.67 1.54
C LYS A 113 2.40 -33.06 0.57
N LEU A 114 1.84 -33.85 -0.34
CA LEU A 114 0.80 -33.43 -1.27
C LEU A 114 -0.43 -32.92 -0.52
N TYR A 115 -0.93 -33.70 0.43
CA TYR A 115 -2.04 -33.31 1.28
C TYR A 115 -1.75 -31.98 2.01
N LYS A 116 -0.60 -31.88 2.68
CA LYS A 116 -0.20 -30.66 3.41
C LYS A 116 -0.10 -29.44 2.48
N ALA A 117 0.46 -29.61 1.29
CA ALA A 117 0.60 -28.53 0.31
C ALA A 117 -0.77 -28.04 -0.18
N ILE A 118 -1.67 -28.96 -0.57
CA ILE A 118 -3.03 -28.61 -1.00
C ILE A 118 -3.78 -27.84 0.09
N ILE A 119 -3.77 -28.34 1.32
CA ILE A 119 -4.46 -27.68 2.44
C ILE A 119 -3.87 -26.29 2.70
N LYS A 120 -2.54 -26.12 2.65
CA LYS A 120 -1.93 -24.81 2.83
C LYS A 120 -2.28 -23.83 1.69
N CYS A 121 -2.29 -24.30 0.44
CA CYS A 121 -2.76 -23.47 -0.69
C CYS A 121 -4.21 -23.01 -0.50
N TYR A 122 -5.12 -23.88 -0.08
CA TYR A 122 -6.47 -23.46 0.27
C TYR A 122 -6.50 -22.47 1.44
N LYS A 123 -5.69 -22.69 2.50
CA LYS A 123 -5.61 -21.76 3.64
C LYS A 123 -5.09 -20.39 3.24
N SER A 124 -4.31 -20.30 2.17
CA SER A 124 -3.75 -19.03 1.70
C SER A 124 -4.81 -18.00 1.30
N ILE A 125 -6.07 -18.43 1.06
CA ILE A 125 -7.18 -17.51 0.80
C ILE A 125 -7.63 -16.71 2.04
N PHE A 126 -7.34 -17.22 3.24
CA PHE A 126 -7.68 -16.57 4.51
C PHE A 126 -6.52 -15.71 5.05
N LYS A 127 -5.44 -15.55 4.28
CA LYS A 127 -4.36 -14.64 4.63
C LYS A 127 -4.91 -13.22 4.74
N LYS A 128 -4.41 -12.49 5.74
CA LYS A 128 -4.85 -11.14 6.08
C LYS A 128 -4.79 -10.20 4.88
N GLU A 129 -3.74 -10.30 4.08
CA GLU A 129 -3.52 -9.49 2.87
C GLU A 129 -4.61 -9.73 1.82
N VAL A 130 -5.06 -10.97 1.66
CA VAL A 130 -6.16 -11.33 0.75
C VAL A 130 -7.47 -10.73 1.24
N THR A 131 -7.77 -10.90 2.53
CA THR A 131 -8.98 -10.34 3.15
C THR A 131 -9.01 -8.82 3.04
N ASP A 132 -7.90 -8.15 3.34
CA ASP A 132 -7.78 -6.70 3.28
C ASP A 132 -7.92 -6.18 1.83
N MET A 133 -7.36 -6.89 0.84
CA MET A 133 -7.54 -6.54 -0.57
C MET A 133 -9.00 -6.70 -1.02
N ILE A 134 -9.67 -7.79 -0.63
CA ILE A 134 -11.10 -8.00 -0.94
C ILE A 134 -11.95 -6.87 -0.35
N MET A 135 -11.67 -6.47 0.89
CA MET A 135 -12.33 -5.32 1.53
C MET A 135 -12.03 -4.01 0.78
N TYR A 136 -10.77 -3.77 0.41
CA TYR A 136 -10.33 -2.60 -0.33
C TYR A 136 -11.05 -2.46 -1.68
N THR A 137 -11.19 -3.55 -2.43
CA THR A 137 -11.86 -3.56 -3.73
C THR A 137 -13.39 -3.48 -3.63
N LYS A 138 -13.96 -3.39 -2.42
CA LYS A 138 -15.40 -3.42 -2.11
C LYS A 138 -16.13 -4.62 -2.72
N LYS A 139 -15.42 -5.66 -3.16
CA LYS A 139 -15.99 -6.90 -3.69
C LYS A 139 -16.29 -7.85 -2.54
N ARG A 140 -17.28 -7.50 -1.71
CA ARG A 140 -17.75 -8.39 -0.64
C ARG A 140 -18.32 -9.67 -1.28
N GLN A 141 -17.57 -10.77 -1.21
CA GLN A 141 -18.10 -12.14 -1.24
C GLN A 141 -18.86 -12.65 -2.49
N SER A 142 -18.63 -12.15 -3.71
CA SER A 142 -18.73 -13.07 -4.86
C SER A 142 -17.45 -13.93 -4.89
N GLN A 143 -17.44 -14.87 -3.93
CA GLN A 143 -16.33 -15.62 -3.35
C GLN A 143 -15.14 -15.80 -4.28
N ALA A 144 -14.00 -15.22 -3.91
CA ALA A 144 -12.73 -15.71 -4.43
C ALA A 144 -12.67 -17.21 -4.16
N LYS A 145 -12.49 -17.99 -5.22
CA LYS A 145 -12.32 -19.44 -5.14
C LYS A 145 -10.88 -19.78 -5.42
N MET A 146 -10.49 -20.97 -5.01
CA MET A 146 -9.15 -21.48 -5.21
C MET A 146 -9.22 -22.84 -5.89
N ALA A 147 -8.62 -22.95 -7.07
CA ALA A 147 -8.22 -24.22 -7.63
C ALA A 147 -6.77 -24.52 -7.21
N ILE A 148 -6.34 -25.78 -7.34
CA ILE A 148 -4.96 -26.19 -7.03
C ILE A 148 -4.28 -26.71 -8.28
N LEU A 149 -3.27 -25.98 -8.75
CA LEU A 149 -2.45 -26.38 -9.87
C LEU A 149 -1.33 -27.30 -9.36
N ILE A 150 -1.25 -28.50 -9.93
CA ILE A 150 -0.21 -29.49 -9.63
C ILE A 150 0.62 -29.68 -10.88
N GLN A 151 1.92 -29.37 -10.81
CA GLN A 151 2.83 -29.43 -11.94
C GLN A 151 4.00 -30.34 -11.65
N GLU A 152 4.57 -30.94 -12.69
CA GLU A 152 5.88 -31.57 -12.62
C GLU A 152 6.94 -30.55 -12.16
N MET A 153 7.78 -30.95 -11.21
CA MET A 153 8.96 -30.19 -10.84
C MET A 153 10.11 -30.57 -11.77
N ILE A 154 10.52 -29.63 -12.63
CA ILE A 154 11.64 -29.84 -13.55
C ILE A 154 12.95 -29.85 -12.77
N PRO A 155 13.72 -30.97 -12.77
CA PRO A 155 15.00 -31.06 -12.09
C PRO A 155 16.12 -30.39 -12.90
N ASN A 156 17.27 -30.14 -12.27
CA ASN A 156 18.51 -29.70 -12.92
C ASN A 156 18.35 -28.41 -13.74
N ILE A 157 17.56 -27.46 -13.24
CA ILE A 157 17.49 -26.12 -13.82
C ILE A 157 18.84 -25.44 -13.65
N THR A 158 19.47 -25.15 -14.79
CA THR A 158 20.78 -24.49 -14.89
C THR A 158 20.62 -22.98 -14.85
N THR A 159 19.61 -22.45 -15.53
CA THR A 159 19.31 -21.01 -15.55
C THR A 159 17.82 -20.82 -15.39
N ALA A 160 17.40 -19.89 -14.54
CA ALA A 160 16.01 -19.49 -14.40
C ALA A 160 15.89 -17.98 -14.42
N GLY A 161 14.73 -17.47 -14.80
CA GLY A 161 14.51 -16.04 -14.86
C GLY A 161 13.07 -15.64 -15.07
N VAL A 162 12.90 -14.33 -15.13
CA VAL A 162 11.65 -13.63 -15.42
C VAL A 162 11.89 -12.74 -16.63
N CYS A 163 10.98 -12.77 -17.60
CA CYS A 163 11.00 -11.91 -18.77
C CYS A 163 9.71 -11.10 -18.84
N PHE A 164 9.84 -9.77 -18.85
CA PHE A 164 8.74 -8.87 -19.17
C PHE A 164 8.81 -8.49 -20.65
N THR A 165 7.72 -8.66 -21.38
CA THR A 165 7.68 -8.36 -22.83
C THR A 165 7.48 -6.88 -23.18
N LYS A 166 7.46 -6.02 -22.16
CA LYS A 166 7.41 -4.56 -22.28
C LYS A 166 8.00 -3.94 -21.03
N ASN A 167 8.63 -2.77 -21.13
CA ASN A 167 9.09 -2.05 -19.95
C ASN A 167 7.86 -1.51 -19.16
N PRO A 168 7.65 -1.96 -17.90
CA PRO A 168 6.46 -1.61 -17.14
C PRO A 168 6.48 -0.17 -16.62
N VAL A 169 7.65 0.48 -16.63
CA VAL A 169 7.85 1.85 -16.12
C VAL A 169 7.89 2.87 -17.25
N THR A 170 8.72 2.63 -18.28
CA THR A 170 8.92 3.60 -19.37
C THR A 170 7.97 3.41 -20.55
N ASN A 171 7.19 2.33 -20.55
CA ASN A 171 6.31 1.91 -21.65
C ASN A 171 7.01 1.62 -22.98
N LYS A 172 8.35 1.58 -23.00
CA LYS A 172 9.10 1.22 -24.20
C LYS A 172 8.83 -0.22 -24.60
N ASP A 173 8.79 -0.45 -25.91
CA ASP A 173 8.66 -1.79 -26.49
C ASP A 173 10.02 -2.50 -26.48
N GLU A 174 10.40 -2.96 -25.30
CA GLU A 174 11.66 -3.64 -25.00
C GLU A 174 11.40 -4.78 -24.03
N TYR A 175 12.21 -5.83 -24.11
CA TYR A 175 12.23 -6.91 -23.14
C TYR A 175 13.06 -6.51 -21.92
N ILE A 176 12.59 -6.83 -20.72
CA ILE A 176 13.41 -6.78 -19.51
C ILE A 176 13.52 -8.21 -18.98
N ILE A 177 14.74 -8.72 -18.91
CA ILE A 177 15.02 -10.08 -18.44
C ILE A 177 15.87 -9.98 -17.18
N GLU A 178 15.40 -10.60 -16.10
CA GLU A 178 16.21 -10.89 -14.92
C GLU A 178 16.41 -12.40 -14.81
N TYR A 179 17.65 -12.86 -14.65
CA TYR A 179 17.96 -14.29 -14.59
C TYR A 179 19.17 -14.61 -13.71
N ALA A 180 19.25 -15.86 -13.26
CA ALA A 180 20.36 -16.40 -12.48
C ALA A 180 20.78 -17.79 -12.98
N GLU A 181 22.09 -18.03 -13.04
CA GLU A 181 22.74 -19.25 -13.58
C GLU A 181 22.88 -20.39 -12.56
N SER A 182 22.16 -20.30 -11.43
CA SER A 182 22.18 -21.31 -10.35
C SER A 182 20.80 -21.92 -10.08
N GLY A 183 19.80 -21.62 -10.94
CA GLY A 183 18.41 -22.00 -10.70
C GLY A 183 17.81 -21.39 -9.41
N VAL A 184 18.49 -20.40 -8.82
CA VAL A 184 18.06 -19.70 -7.59
C VAL A 184 16.81 -18.87 -7.88
N ASN A 185 15.99 -18.66 -6.85
CA ASN A 185 14.73 -17.91 -6.87
C ASN A 185 14.90 -16.45 -7.33
N VAL A 186 15.04 -16.21 -8.63
CA VAL A 186 15.03 -14.87 -9.24
C VAL A 186 13.74 -14.13 -8.87
N VAL A 187 12.63 -14.87 -8.81
CA VAL A 187 11.30 -14.36 -8.43
C VAL A 187 11.27 -13.75 -7.01
N SER A 188 12.10 -14.25 -6.08
CA SER A 188 12.18 -13.70 -4.71
C SER A 188 13.23 -12.61 -4.54
N GLY A 189 13.93 -12.22 -5.61
CA GLY A 189 14.95 -11.16 -5.58
C GLY A 189 16.19 -11.49 -4.76
N ARG A 190 16.47 -12.78 -4.50
CA ARG A 190 17.62 -13.22 -3.70
C ARG A 190 18.73 -13.80 -4.58
N GLY A 191 19.95 -13.29 -4.42
CA GLY A 191 21.15 -13.76 -5.13
C GLY A 191 21.70 -12.76 -6.14
N GLU A 192 22.80 -13.10 -6.80
CA GLU A 192 23.38 -12.29 -7.87
C GLU A 192 22.55 -12.47 -9.16
N VAL A 193 21.62 -11.55 -9.38
CA VAL A 193 20.72 -11.56 -10.54
C VAL A 193 21.30 -10.69 -11.65
N LYS A 194 21.37 -11.23 -12.86
CA LYS A 194 21.73 -10.46 -14.07
C LYS A 194 20.47 -9.84 -14.65
N ARG A 195 20.53 -8.55 -15.03
CA ARG A 195 19.46 -7.84 -15.73
C ARG A 195 19.90 -7.43 -17.12
N GLU A 196 19.04 -7.68 -18.11
CA GLU A 196 19.23 -7.22 -19.49
C GLU A 196 17.99 -6.52 -20.00
N ILE A 197 18.18 -5.40 -20.68
CA ILE A 197 17.13 -4.66 -21.38
C ILE A 197 17.45 -4.75 -22.87
N ILE A 198 16.52 -5.33 -23.64
CA ILE A 198 16.73 -5.66 -25.05
C ILE A 198 15.63 -5.00 -25.89
N ASP A 199 16.02 -4.09 -26.77
CA ASP A 199 15.11 -3.49 -27.75
C ASP A 199 14.62 -4.57 -28.72
N LYS A 200 13.30 -4.69 -28.92
CA LYS A 200 12.71 -5.71 -29.80
C LYS A 200 13.17 -5.61 -31.25
N LYS A 201 13.64 -4.43 -31.68
CA LYS A 201 14.12 -4.19 -33.04
C LYS A 201 15.56 -4.65 -33.27
N LYS A 202 16.27 -5.07 -32.22
CA LYS A 202 17.67 -5.48 -32.30
C LYS A 202 17.81 -6.98 -32.01
N PRO A 203 18.66 -7.69 -32.76
CA PRO A 203 18.99 -9.07 -32.43
C PRO A 203 19.67 -9.15 -31.05
N SER A 204 19.35 -10.20 -30.29
CA SER A 204 20.00 -10.47 -29.02
C SER A 204 21.43 -10.96 -29.25
N GLY A 205 22.35 -10.65 -28.33
CA GLY A 205 23.77 -11.00 -28.45
C GLY A 205 24.27 -12.07 -27.47
N LYS A 206 23.38 -12.70 -26.68
CA LYS A 206 23.78 -13.37 -25.42
C LYS A 206 23.17 -14.76 -25.15
N GLY A 207 22.68 -15.47 -26.16
CA GLY A 207 22.15 -16.84 -25.96
C GLY A 207 20.81 -16.90 -25.21
N LEU A 208 20.11 -15.76 -25.12
CA LEU A 208 18.73 -15.63 -24.62
C LEU A 208 17.70 -15.66 -25.77
N ASP A 209 18.12 -15.98 -27.00
CA ASP A 209 17.27 -15.93 -28.20
C ASP A 209 16.00 -16.77 -28.03
N GLY A 210 16.12 -17.96 -27.44
CA GLY A 210 14.95 -18.81 -27.18
C GLY A 210 13.96 -18.18 -26.19
N VAL A 211 14.43 -17.46 -25.17
CA VAL A 211 13.58 -16.74 -24.22
C VAL A 211 12.83 -15.61 -24.92
N LEU A 212 13.51 -14.88 -25.81
CA LEU A 212 12.92 -13.78 -26.56
C LEU A 212 11.89 -14.27 -27.58
N GLU A 213 12.20 -15.32 -28.32
CA GLU A 213 11.28 -15.94 -29.28
C GLU A 213 10.03 -16.46 -28.55
N MET A 214 10.22 -17.26 -27.49
CA MET A 214 9.12 -17.73 -26.64
C MET A 214 8.28 -16.56 -26.12
N SER A 215 8.93 -15.49 -25.64
CA SER A 215 8.25 -14.30 -25.13
C SER A 215 7.43 -13.58 -26.22
N GLN A 216 7.95 -13.49 -27.45
CA GLN A 216 7.23 -12.91 -28.57
C GLN A 216 6.00 -13.75 -28.97
N ILE A 217 6.17 -15.08 -29.05
CA ILE A 217 5.09 -16.03 -29.35
C ILE A 217 3.96 -15.86 -28.33
N LEU A 218 4.30 -15.85 -27.04
CA LEU A 218 3.33 -15.71 -25.95
C LEU A 218 2.66 -14.34 -25.99
N SER A 219 3.41 -13.24 -26.14
CA SER A 219 2.82 -11.89 -26.17
C SER A 219 1.86 -11.71 -27.36
N ASN A 220 2.17 -12.31 -28.52
CA ASN A 220 1.27 -12.35 -29.68
C ASN A 220 0.01 -13.18 -29.38
N LYS A 221 0.17 -14.33 -28.72
CA LYS A 221 -0.94 -15.23 -28.37
C LYS A 221 -1.96 -14.57 -27.44
N PHE A 222 -1.50 -13.82 -26.43
CA PHE A 222 -2.37 -13.11 -25.50
C PHE A 222 -2.77 -11.71 -26.00
N ASN A 223 -2.11 -11.19 -27.05
CA ASN A 223 -2.27 -9.83 -27.55
C ASN A 223 -2.10 -8.76 -26.45
N MET A 224 -1.13 -8.96 -25.56
CA MET A 224 -0.80 -8.04 -24.46
C MET A 224 0.64 -8.24 -23.96
N PRO A 225 1.19 -7.27 -23.21
CA PRO A 225 2.45 -7.45 -22.50
C PRO A 225 2.35 -8.53 -21.41
N LEU A 226 3.38 -9.37 -21.28
CA LEU A 226 3.39 -10.50 -20.36
C LEU A 226 4.64 -10.53 -19.47
N ASP A 227 4.42 -10.95 -18.23
CA ASP A 227 5.41 -11.39 -17.25
C ASP A 227 5.50 -12.91 -17.36
N ILE A 228 6.67 -13.42 -17.72
CA ILE A 228 6.91 -14.82 -18.04
C ILE A 228 8.02 -15.37 -17.15
N GLU A 229 7.70 -16.41 -16.38
CA GLU A 229 8.68 -17.18 -15.61
C GLU A 229 9.18 -18.36 -16.44
N TRP A 230 10.50 -18.52 -16.54
CA TRP A 230 11.12 -19.52 -17.39
C TRP A 230 12.35 -20.17 -16.74
N GLY A 231 12.77 -21.32 -17.28
CA GLY A 231 14.01 -21.95 -16.89
C GLY A 231 14.55 -22.93 -17.93
N ILE A 232 15.86 -23.17 -17.86
CA ILE A 232 16.59 -24.04 -18.78
C ILE A 232 17.08 -25.28 -18.03
N ALA A 233 16.61 -26.45 -18.44
CA ALA A 233 17.09 -27.74 -17.95
C ALA A 233 17.47 -28.61 -19.14
N ASN A 234 18.63 -29.26 -19.08
CA ASN A 234 19.10 -30.16 -20.15
C ASN A 234 19.06 -29.53 -21.56
N ASN A 235 19.47 -28.26 -21.68
CA ASN A 235 19.39 -27.45 -22.92
C ASN A 235 17.96 -27.28 -23.49
N GLN A 236 16.92 -27.55 -22.71
CA GLN A 236 15.53 -27.29 -23.06
C GLN A 236 15.00 -26.10 -22.27
N LEU A 237 14.29 -25.20 -22.95
CA LEU A 237 13.66 -24.05 -22.34
C LEU A 237 12.22 -24.39 -21.93
N TYR A 238 11.92 -24.13 -20.66
CA TYR A 238 10.62 -24.32 -20.04
C TYR A 238 9.97 -22.98 -19.73
N CYS A 239 8.68 -22.86 -20.02
CA CYS A 239 7.81 -21.82 -19.48
C CYS A 239 7.06 -22.36 -18.26
N PHE A 240 7.26 -21.75 -17.10
CA PHE A 240 6.62 -22.16 -15.85
C PHE A 240 5.29 -21.45 -15.61
N GLN A 241 5.23 -20.16 -15.97
CA GLN A 241 4.06 -19.31 -15.77
C GLN A 241 4.12 -18.14 -16.74
N CYS A 242 2.95 -17.65 -17.15
CA CYS A 242 2.82 -16.35 -17.78
C CYS A 242 1.60 -15.60 -17.22
N ARG A 243 1.69 -14.27 -17.13
CA ARG A 243 0.57 -13.42 -16.73
C ARG A 243 0.65 -12.03 -17.38
N PRO A 244 -0.47 -11.30 -17.49
CA PRO A 244 -0.47 -9.93 -18.00
C PRO A 244 0.37 -8.96 -17.17
N ILE A 245 1.05 -8.02 -17.82
CA ILE A 245 1.69 -6.86 -17.16
C ILE A 245 0.78 -5.64 -17.26
N ILE A 246 0.69 -4.89 -16.16
CA ILE A 246 0.12 -3.56 -16.17
C ILE A 246 1.21 -2.55 -16.55
N SER A 247 1.13 -2.02 -17.77
CA SER A 247 2.03 -0.98 -18.27
C SER A 247 1.42 0.42 -18.11
N CYS A 248 2.22 1.39 -17.68
CA CYS A 248 1.81 2.79 -17.68
C CYS A 248 1.89 3.39 -19.09
N ASN A 249 0.89 4.17 -19.51
CA ASN A 249 0.85 4.80 -20.83
C ASN A 249 1.18 6.30 -20.81
N VAL A 250 1.66 6.83 -19.69
CA VAL A 250 1.83 8.27 -19.52
C VAL A 250 3.30 8.61 -19.34
N SER A 251 3.73 9.72 -19.93
CA SER A 251 5.08 10.26 -19.75
C SER A 251 5.07 11.34 -18.67
N PRO A 252 6.14 11.48 -17.87
CA PRO A 252 6.25 12.59 -16.94
C PRO A 252 6.36 13.92 -17.70
N PRO A 253 5.96 15.04 -17.07
CA PRO A 253 6.37 16.36 -17.53
C PRO A 253 7.90 16.51 -17.53
N ILE A 254 8.41 17.63 -18.04
CA ILE A 254 9.84 17.95 -18.02
C ILE A 254 10.08 19.03 -16.97
N ILE A 255 11.01 18.78 -16.05
CA ILE A 255 11.50 19.81 -15.13
C ILE A 255 12.41 20.75 -15.92
N LYS A 256 12.14 22.06 -15.88
CA LYS A 256 12.86 23.04 -16.71
C LYS A 256 14.20 23.45 -16.12
N GLU A 257 14.37 23.28 -14.82
CA GLU A 257 15.59 23.63 -14.08
C GLU A 257 16.30 22.39 -13.57
N GLU A 258 17.62 22.47 -13.41
CA GLU A 258 18.38 21.42 -12.75
C GLU A 258 18.18 21.52 -11.22
N ILE A 259 17.61 20.47 -10.63
CA ILE A 259 17.28 20.42 -9.21
C ILE A 259 18.04 19.24 -8.58
N PRO A 260 18.79 19.46 -7.48
CA PRO A 260 19.45 18.39 -6.75
C PRO A 260 18.47 17.27 -6.40
N CYS A 261 18.83 16.04 -6.75
CA CYS A 261 18.03 14.86 -6.45
C CYS A 261 18.91 13.64 -6.26
N TYR A 262 18.37 12.66 -5.55
CA TYR A 262 18.95 11.33 -5.49
C TYR A 262 18.36 10.47 -6.59
N LYS A 263 19.21 9.68 -7.25
CA LYS A 263 18.79 8.76 -8.31
C LYS A 263 18.77 7.33 -7.79
N GLY A 264 17.58 6.77 -7.71
CA GLY A 264 17.34 5.35 -7.50
C GLY A 264 16.94 4.64 -8.79
N ILE A 265 16.52 3.38 -8.66
CA ILE A 265 15.98 2.60 -9.75
C ILE A 265 14.47 2.83 -9.81
N PRO A 266 13.90 3.27 -10.95
CA PRO A 266 12.46 3.42 -11.08
C PRO A 266 11.77 2.04 -11.03
N VAL A 267 10.78 1.90 -10.15
CA VAL A 267 10.08 0.63 -9.90
C VAL A 267 8.64 0.70 -10.36
N SER A 268 7.95 1.78 -10.01
CA SER A 268 6.55 2.00 -10.36
C SER A 268 6.37 3.44 -10.83
N PRO A 269 5.79 3.66 -12.02
CA PRO A 269 5.69 4.98 -12.64
C PRO A 269 4.71 5.90 -11.91
N GLY A 270 4.87 7.20 -12.16
CA GLY A 270 4.05 8.27 -11.62
C GLY A 270 4.87 9.27 -10.80
N ILE A 271 4.23 10.37 -10.41
CA ILE A 271 4.86 11.39 -9.57
C ILE A 271 3.99 11.60 -8.33
N ALA A 272 4.64 11.69 -7.18
CA ALA A 272 3.99 11.94 -5.90
C ALA A 272 4.70 12.99 -5.08
N PHE A 273 3.92 13.68 -4.26
CA PHE A 273 4.39 14.61 -3.25
C PHE A 273 3.86 14.19 -1.88
N GLY A 274 4.71 14.29 -0.85
CA GLY A 274 4.31 14.00 0.52
C GLY A 274 5.46 13.95 1.51
N LYS A 275 5.12 13.80 2.79
CA LYS A 275 6.07 13.59 3.88
C LYS A 275 6.59 12.17 3.90
N LEU A 276 7.89 12.02 4.10
CA LEU A 276 8.53 10.74 4.36
C LEU A 276 8.08 10.20 5.71
N SER A 277 7.73 8.93 5.73
CA SER A 277 7.55 8.15 6.94
C SER A 277 8.26 6.81 6.83
N ILE A 278 9.06 6.50 7.84
CA ILE A 278 9.92 5.31 7.88
C ILE A 278 9.21 4.15 8.59
N ASP A 279 8.51 4.44 9.69
CA ASP A 279 7.97 3.43 10.60
C ASP A 279 6.43 3.27 10.51
N ARG A 280 5.77 4.11 9.72
CA ARG A 280 4.31 4.06 9.55
C ARG A 280 3.91 4.36 8.11
N PHE A 281 2.69 3.95 7.77
CA PHE A 281 2.09 4.27 6.48
C PHE A 281 1.58 5.71 6.44
N ASP A 282 2.21 6.51 5.59
CA ASP A 282 1.89 7.91 5.33
C ASP A 282 2.09 8.21 3.84
N SER A 283 2.00 9.49 3.45
CA SER A 283 2.09 9.92 2.05
C SER A 283 3.31 9.37 1.29
N VAL A 284 4.55 9.60 1.73
CA VAL A 284 5.74 8.92 1.18
C VAL A 284 6.23 7.91 2.21
N THR A 285 6.11 6.61 1.92
CA THR A 285 6.42 5.55 2.91
C THR A 285 7.67 4.77 2.50
N LEU A 286 8.59 4.54 3.44
CA LEU A 286 9.63 3.52 3.29
C LEU A 286 8.98 2.14 3.46
N LEU A 287 8.81 1.41 2.36
CA LEU A 287 8.00 0.21 2.31
C LEU A 287 8.88 -1.05 2.26
N ASN A 288 9.50 -1.37 3.39
CA ASN A 288 10.34 -2.57 3.51
C ASN A 288 9.52 -3.83 3.82
N ASN A 289 8.28 -3.67 4.29
CA ASN A 289 7.33 -4.74 4.51
C ASN A 289 5.96 -4.34 3.92
N PHE A 290 5.28 -5.31 3.31
CA PHE A 290 3.95 -5.14 2.71
C PHE A 290 2.83 -5.66 3.62
N ASP A 291 3.13 -6.12 4.83
CA ASP A 291 2.13 -6.38 5.86
C ASP A 291 1.26 -5.14 6.08
N ASP A 292 -0.06 -5.32 6.18
CA ASP A 292 -1.04 -4.23 6.32
C ASP A 292 -1.07 -3.20 5.18
N PHE A 293 -0.35 -3.46 4.07
CA PHE A 293 -0.31 -2.57 2.91
C PHE A 293 -1.71 -2.23 2.40
N PHE A 294 -2.57 -3.23 2.17
CA PHE A 294 -3.91 -3.02 1.64
C PHE A 294 -4.82 -2.21 2.58
N ARG A 295 -4.65 -2.32 3.90
CA ARG A 295 -5.40 -1.47 4.87
C ARG A 295 -4.98 -0.02 4.79
N ASN A 296 -3.71 0.20 4.52
CA ASN A 296 -3.10 1.53 4.54
C ASN A 296 -2.87 2.09 3.14
N ILE A 297 -3.26 1.39 2.09
CA ILE A 297 -2.95 1.75 0.70
C ILE A 297 -3.42 3.16 0.33
N LYS A 298 -4.57 3.57 0.89
CA LYS A 298 -5.14 4.92 0.73
C LYS A 298 -4.29 6.03 1.40
N LYS A 299 -3.38 5.70 2.30
CA LYS A 299 -2.44 6.64 2.94
C LYS A 299 -1.20 6.85 2.10
N ILE A 300 -0.83 5.86 1.29
CA ILE A 300 0.42 5.83 0.53
C ILE A 300 0.24 6.55 -0.81
N ASN A 301 0.87 7.71 -0.93
CA ASN A 301 0.97 8.44 -2.19
C ASN A 301 2.16 7.93 -3.03
N ALA A 302 3.29 7.61 -2.41
CA ALA A 302 4.45 6.96 -3.03
C ALA A 302 5.21 6.06 -2.05
N ALA A 303 6.02 5.16 -2.61
CA ALA A 303 6.85 4.23 -1.85
C ALA A 303 8.35 4.40 -2.18
N LEU A 304 9.17 4.31 -1.16
CA LEU A 304 10.61 4.07 -1.29
C LEU A 304 10.89 2.62 -0.87
N LEU A 305 11.71 1.91 -1.63
CA LEU A 305 12.13 0.54 -1.33
C LEU A 305 13.64 0.52 -1.09
N THR A 306 14.14 -0.34 -0.19
CA THR A 306 15.58 -0.59 -0.04
C THR A 306 16.02 -1.91 -0.67
N GLU A 307 15.08 -2.83 -0.87
CA GLU A 307 15.32 -4.17 -1.41
C GLU A 307 14.35 -4.50 -2.55
N GLY A 308 14.68 -5.54 -3.31
CA GLY A 308 13.90 -6.02 -4.45
C GLY A 308 14.42 -5.52 -5.80
N GLY A 309 13.61 -5.70 -6.83
CA GLY A 309 13.95 -5.39 -8.22
C GLY A 309 12.74 -4.89 -9.01
N ILE A 310 12.95 -4.43 -10.23
CA ILE A 310 11.88 -3.90 -11.08
C ILE A 310 10.84 -4.98 -11.43
N LEU A 311 11.24 -6.26 -11.48
CA LEU A 311 10.38 -7.41 -11.75
C LEU A 311 9.90 -8.13 -10.48
N SER A 312 10.13 -7.57 -9.29
CA SER A 312 9.72 -8.21 -8.03
C SER A 312 8.19 -8.19 -7.84
N HIS A 313 7.70 -9.08 -6.99
CA HIS A 313 6.29 -9.08 -6.57
C HIS A 313 5.84 -7.75 -5.96
N GLN A 314 6.70 -7.13 -5.14
CA GLN A 314 6.46 -5.83 -4.52
C GLN A 314 6.30 -4.74 -5.59
N ALA A 315 7.15 -4.77 -6.62
CA ALA A 315 7.08 -3.84 -7.73
C ALA A 315 5.78 -3.99 -8.53
N ASN A 316 5.34 -5.22 -8.80
CA ASN A 316 4.06 -5.50 -9.45
C ASN A 316 2.89 -4.91 -8.65
N LEU A 317 2.87 -5.14 -7.34
CA LEU A 317 1.80 -4.68 -6.47
C LEU A 317 1.69 -3.14 -6.42
N LEU A 318 2.83 -2.43 -6.41
CA LEU A 318 2.85 -0.97 -6.46
C LEU A 318 2.33 -0.44 -7.79
N ARG A 319 2.68 -1.08 -8.91
CA ARG A 319 2.18 -0.72 -10.26
C ARG A 319 0.67 -0.92 -10.39
N GLU A 320 0.17 -2.06 -9.92
CA GLU A 320 -1.27 -2.37 -9.92
C GLU A 320 -2.11 -1.33 -9.18
N ASN A 321 -1.55 -0.74 -8.13
CA ASN A 321 -2.22 0.25 -7.30
C ASN A 321 -1.84 1.70 -7.64
N ASN A 322 -1.16 1.91 -8.78
CA ASN A 322 -0.69 3.22 -9.25
C ASN A 322 0.04 4.01 -8.15
N ILE A 323 0.88 3.34 -7.35
CA ILE A 323 1.73 3.97 -6.34
C ILE A 323 3.10 4.17 -6.98
N PRO A 324 3.54 5.42 -7.25
CA PRO A 324 4.88 5.70 -7.72
C PRO A 324 5.91 5.18 -6.73
N ALA A 325 6.97 4.56 -7.24
CA ALA A 325 7.98 3.96 -6.38
C ALA A 325 9.37 3.97 -6.98
N VAL A 326 10.34 4.16 -6.08
CA VAL A 326 11.77 4.18 -6.40
C VAL A 326 12.49 3.27 -5.42
N LEU A 327 13.34 2.39 -5.96
CA LEU A 327 14.26 1.58 -5.18
C LEU A 327 15.54 2.38 -4.95
N ILE A 328 15.83 2.67 -3.69
CA ILE A 328 16.99 3.41 -3.23
C ILE A 328 17.95 2.43 -2.53
N SER A 329 19.14 2.25 -3.08
CA SER A 329 20.15 1.44 -2.41
C SER A 329 20.66 2.18 -1.16
N ASP A 330 20.89 1.45 -0.05
CA ASP A 330 21.34 1.97 1.26
C ASP A 330 22.57 2.89 1.25
N LYS A 331 23.30 2.96 0.13
CA LYS A 331 24.54 3.74 0.00
C LYS A 331 24.33 5.22 -0.38
N GLY A 332 23.10 5.67 -0.67
CA GLY A 332 22.85 6.99 -1.25
C GLY A 332 22.22 8.05 -0.33
N ILE A 333 21.36 7.66 0.62
CA ILE A 333 20.55 8.59 1.43
C ILE A 333 20.40 8.03 2.84
N ASP A 334 20.75 8.80 3.87
CA ASP A 334 20.34 8.49 5.24
C ASP A 334 18.90 8.97 5.47
N LEU A 335 17.93 8.14 5.11
CA LEU A 335 16.50 8.47 5.21
C LEU A 335 16.09 8.86 6.63
N LYS A 336 16.75 8.33 7.66
CA LYS A 336 16.40 8.62 9.07
C LYS A 336 16.55 10.10 9.40
N LYS A 337 17.50 10.79 8.76
CA LYS A 337 17.70 12.24 8.90
C LYS A 337 16.51 13.05 8.37
N TYR A 338 15.74 12.50 7.43
CA TYR A 338 14.66 13.19 6.72
C TYR A 338 13.27 12.64 7.09
N ASN A 339 13.14 11.95 8.22
CA ASN A 339 11.81 11.49 8.65
C ASN A 339 10.89 12.71 8.87
N SER A 340 9.66 12.65 8.34
CA SER A 340 8.68 13.76 8.29
C SER A 340 9.02 14.92 7.33
N SER A 341 10.15 14.87 6.63
CA SER A 341 10.51 15.84 5.59
C SER A 341 9.69 15.65 4.32
N PHE A 342 9.59 16.70 3.51
CA PHE A 342 8.83 16.65 2.25
C PHE A 342 9.65 16.12 1.09
N PHE A 343 9.06 15.19 0.35
CA PHE A 343 9.66 14.52 -0.79
C PHE A 343 8.79 14.69 -2.03
N VAL A 344 9.44 14.84 -3.18
CA VAL A 344 8.85 14.56 -4.50
C VAL A 344 9.49 13.31 -5.05
N ILE A 345 8.66 12.32 -5.35
CA ILE A 345 9.09 11.03 -5.90
C ILE A 345 8.71 10.98 -7.36
N ASN A 346 9.70 10.81 -8.24
CA ASN A 346 9.50 10.58 -9.67
C ASN A 346 9.77 9.11 -9.99
N GLY A 347 8.70 8.31 -9.98
CA GLY A 347 8.74 6.88 -10.27
C GLY A 347 9.03 6.54 -11.73
N PHE A 348 8.97 7.50 -12.66
CA PHE A 348 9.31 7.26 -14.07
C PHE A 348 10.82 7.20 -14.31
N THR A 349 11.56 8.09 -13.66
CA THR A 349 13.01 8.29 -13.89
C THR A 349 13.86 7.82 -12.70
N GLY A 350 13.24 7.58 -11.54
CA GLY A 350 13.93 7.17 -10.32
C GLY A 350 14.45 8.34 -9.50
N GLU A 351 14.01 9.58 -9.77
CA GLU A 351 14.47 10.76 -9.04
C GLU A 351 13.70 10.94 -7.72
N VAL A 352 14.44 11.27 -6.67
CA VAL A 352 13.93 11.53 -5.32
C VAL A 352 14.43 12.91 -4.89
N PHE A 353 13.52 13.87 -4.79
CA PHE A 353 13.82 15.25 -4.42
C PHE A 353 13.44 15.49 -2.95
N ILE A 354 14.35 16.07 -2.17
CA ILE A 354 14.13 16.42 -0.76
C ILE A 354 13.96 17.94 -0.66
N TYR A 355 12.82 18.41 -0.18
CA TYR A 355 12.49 19.85 -0.15
C TYR A 355 13.47 20.66 0.70
N GLU A 356 13.94 20.10 1.80
CA GLU A 356 14.84 20.74 2.75
C GLU A 356 16.24 20.99 2.17
N GLU A 357 16.59 20.34 1.06
CA GLU A 357 17.91 20.49 0.42
C GLU A 357 17.90 21.45 -0.78
N VAL A 358 16.74 22.03 -1.13
CA VAL A 358 16.59 22.88 -2.32
C VAL A 358 16.13 24.29 -1.97
N SER A 359 16.47 25.24 -2.85
CA SER A 359 16.10 26.65 -2.69
C SER A 359 14.59 26.88 -2.84
N ALA A 360 14.06 27.98 -2.30
CA ALA A 360 12.64 28.34 -2.44
C ALA A 360 12.17 28.38 -3.90
N LYS A 361 13.01 28.88 -4.81
CA LYS A 361 12.73 28.89 -6.26
C LYS A 361 12.57 27.46 -6.82
N GLN A 362 13.47 26.56 -6.45
CA GLN A 362 13.42 25.16 -6.89
C GLN A 362 12.22 24.41 -6.28
N LYS A 363 11.84 24.73 -5.05
CA LYS A 363 10.62 24.20 -4.43
C LYS A 363 9.37 24.56 -5.22
N SER A 364 9.23 25.83 -5.64
CA SER A 364 8.14 26.26 -6.52
C SER A 364 8.13 25.52 -7.86
N GLU A 365 9.31 25.29 -8.45
CA GLU A 365 9.43 24.51 -9.70
C GLU A 365 9.02 23.04 -9.51
N LEU A 366 9.44 22.39 -8.41
CA LEU A 366 9.00 21.03 -8.07
C LEU A 366 7.49 20.94 -7.85
N PHE A 367 6.90 21.97 -7.25
CA PHE A 367 5.45 22.03 -7.06
C PHE A 367 4.73 22.17 -8.41
N ASN A 368 5.19 23.07 -9.28
CA ASN A 368 4.65 23.19 -10.65
C ASN A 368 4.77 21.88 -11.43
N TYR A 369 5.92 21.22 -11.33
CA TYR A 369 6.18 19.93 -11.95
C TYR A 369 5.14 18.88 -11.52
N PHE A 370 4.82 18.81 -10.23
CA PHE A 370 3.78 17.93 -9.70
C PHE A 370 2.38 18.33 -10.18
N ILE A 371 2.05 19.63 -10.19
CA ILE A 371 0.77 20.13 -10.67
C ILE A 371 0.56 19.83 -12.16
N ASP A 372 1.60 20.02 -12.99
CA ASP A 372 1.55 19.71 -14.41
C ASP A 372 1.36 18.20 -14.66
N TYR A 373 1.94 17.35 -13.81
CA TYR A 373 1.67 15.91 -13.84
C TYR A 373 0.19 15.59 -13.55
N LEU A 374 -0.42 16.26 -12.56
CA LEU A 374 -1.84 16.09 -12.24
C LEU A 374 -2.77 16.57 -13.38
N LYS A 375 -2.37 17.62 -14.13
CA LYS A 375 -3.14 18.10 -15.31
C LYS A 375 -3.21 17.04 -16.41
N ILE A 376 -2.11 16.34 -16.68
CA ILE A 376 -2.06 15.30 -17.71
C ILE A 376 -2.55 13.93 -17.22
N ASN A 377 -2.76 13.76 -15.89
CA ASN A 377 -3.25 12.53 -15.26
C ASN A 377 -4.45 12.76 -14.33
N PRO A 378 -5.60 13.19 -14.86
CA PRO A 378 -6.79 13.51 -14.06
C PRO A 378 -7.35 12.31 -13.27
N GLN A 379 -7.09 11.08 -13.70
CA GLN A 379 -7.47 9.88 -12.95
C GLN A 379 -6.75 9.73 -11.59
N VAL A 380 -5.56 10.33 -11.42
CA VAL A 380 -4.77 10.24 -10.18
C VAL A 380 -5.12 11.37 -9.21
N GLN A 381 -5.81 12.41 -9.68
CA GLN A 381 -6.28 13.55 -8.89
C GLN A 381 -7.09 13.13 -7.65
N ASN A 382 -8.01 12.16 -7.81
CA ASN A 382 -8.84 11.65 -6.72
C ASN A 382 -8.03 10.90 -5.64
N LYS A 383 -6.85 10.37 -5.98
CA LYS A 383 -5.98 9.68 -5.02
C LYS A 383 -5.23 10.66 -4.11
N TYR A 384 -4.83 11.81 -4.67
CA TYR A 384 -4.13 12.82 -3.91
C TYR A 384 -5.05 13.64 -3.00
N CYS A 385 -6.38 13.64 -3.26
CA CYS A 385 -7.41 14.45 -2.62
C CYS A 385 -6.92 15.86 -2.31
N ILE A 386 -7.35 16.87 -3.06
CA ILE A 386 -6.99 18.26 -2.75
C ILE A 386 -7.23 18.58 -1.28
N ASP A 387 -8.28 18.05 -0.62
CA ASP A 387 -8.49 18.21 0.82
C ASP A 387 -7.30 17.76 1.69
N ARG A 388 -6.51 16.76 1.27
CA ARG A 388 -5.24 16.40 1.91
C ARG A 388 -4.19 17.47 1.67
N ILE A 389 -4.03 17.94 0.43
CA ILE A 389 -3.05 18.99 0.09
C ILE A 389 -3.44 20.31 0.77
N GLU A 390 -4.70 20.72 0.73
CA GLU A 390 -5.27 21.89 1.41
C GLU A 390 -5.31 21.75 2.93
N SER A 391 -5.62 20.56 3.49
CA SER A 391 -5.52 20.32 4.95
C SER A 391 -4.08 20.30 5.43
N ILE A 392 -3.15 19.76 4.62
CA ILE A 392 -1.71 19.90 4.84
C ILE A 392 -1.38 21.40 4.79
N ASN A 393 -1.87 22.16 3.81
CA ASN A 393 -1.62 23.59 3.70
C ASN A 393 -2.19 24.41 4.86
N GLN A 394 -3.39 24.13 5.36
CA GLN A 394 -4.01 24.88 6.47
C GLN A 394 -3.29 24.68 7.81
N LYS A 395 -2.64 23.52 8.04
CA LYS A 395 -1.83 23.24 9.24
C LYS A 395 -0.32 23.48 9.02
N GLU A 396 0.17 23.51 7.78
CA GLU A 396 1.60 23.39 7.45
C GLU A 396 2.14 24.38 6.39
N ALA A 397 1.39 25.43 6.01
CA ALA A 397 1.85 26.46 5.05
C ALA A 397 3.26 27.03 5.37
N VAL A 398 3.65 27.04 6.64
CA VAL A 398 4.99 27.49 7.10
C VAL A 398 6.11 26.50 6.74
N TYR A 399 5.81 25.20 6.56
CA TYR A 399 6.81 24.14 6.43
C TYR A 399 7.28 23.87 5.00
N MET A 400 6.47 24.13 3.98
CA MET A 400 6.93 23.92 2.60
C MET A 400 7.96 24.97 2.17
N GLY A 401 7.94 26.17 2.77
CA GLY A 401 8.83 27.27 2.39
C GLY A 401 8.54 27.81 0.99
N ILE A 402 7.27 27.73 0.57
CA ILE A 402 6.72 28.31 -0.67
C ILE A 402 5.58 29.24 -0.26
N ASP A 403 5.35 30.30 -1.03
CA ASP A 403 4.24 31.24 -0.82
C ASP A 403 2.86 30.56 -0.92
N GLU A 404 1.98 30.85 0.05
CA GLU A 404 0.64 30.24 0.14
C GLU A 404 -0.27 30.66 -1.03
N GLN A 405 -0.17 31.92 -1.46
CA GLN A 405 -0.99 32.44 -2.56
C GLN A 405 -0.60 31.75 -3.87
N PHE A 406 0.70 31.57 -4.11
CA PHE A 406 1.21 30.79 -5.24
C PHE A 406 0.64 29.36 -5.27
N ILE A 407 0.63 28.66 -4.13
CA ILE A 407 0.09 27.29 -4.05
C ILE A 407 -1.40 27.27 -4.43
N LYS A 408 -2.20 28.20 -3.86
CA LYS A 408 -3.63 28.33 -4.15
C LYS A 408 -3.88 28.60 -5.63
N GLU A 409 -3.10 29.49 -6.24
CA GLU A 409 -3.21 29.82 -7.66
C GLU A 409 -2.92 28.60 -8.56
N GLN A 410 -1.93 27.79 -8.25
CA GLN A 410 -1.63 26.58 -9.03
C GLN A 410 -2.70 25.49 -8.87
N ILE A 411 -3.22 25.29 -7.65
CA ILE A 411 -4.31 24.33 -7.40
C ILE A 411 -5.58 24.77 -8.13
N ALA A 412 -5.88 26.07 -8.15
CA ALA A 412 -7.05 26.62 -8.84
C ALA A 412 -7.06 26.39 -10.37
N GLN A 413 -5.88 26.17 -10.98
CA GLN A 413 -5.78 25.86 -12.42
C GLN A 413 -6.26 24.45 -12.77
N LEU A 414 -6.39 23.57 -11.78
CA LEU A 414 -6.87 22.23 -11.99
C LEU A 414 -8.41 22.28 -11.90
N ASN A 415 -9.10 21.85 -12.96
CA ASN A 415 -10.57 21.83 -13.07
C ASN A 415 -11.22 20.76 -12.18
N PHE A 416 -10.98 20.84 -10.88
CA PHE A 416 -11.54 19.89 -9.94
C PHE A 416 -12.98 20.24 -9.59
N ASN A 417 -13.82 19.21 -9.46
CA ASN A 417 -15.12 19.37 -8.83
C ASN A 417 -14.88 19.69 -7.35
N SER A 418 -15.27 20.88 -6.90
CA SER A 418 -15.23 21.25 -5.49
C SER A 418 -15.99 20.23 -4.65
N TYR A 419 -15.30 19.44 -3.84
CA TYR A 419 -15.96 18.62 -2.82
C TYR A 419 -16.32 19.51 -1.65
N LYS A 420 -17.59 19.48 -1.24
CA LYS A 420 -18.05 20.19 -0.04
C LYS A 420 -17.60 19.38 1.17
N THR A 421 -16.55 19.84 1.86
CA THR A 421 -16.25 19.36 3.21
C THR A 421 -17.41 19.74 4.12
N ARG A 422 -18.13 18.74 4.65
CA ARG A 422 -19.14 18.97 5.70
C ARG A 422 -18.48 18.75 7.05
N GLN A 423 -18.18 19.84 7.73
CA GLN A 423 -17.71 19.80 9.11
C GLN A 423 -18.93 19.65 10.03
N ARG A 424 -19.00 18.57 10.81
CA ARG A 424 -19.94 18.46 11.93
C ARG A 424 -19.16 18.58 13.23
N ILE A 425 -19.46 19.63 13.97
CA ILE A 425 -18.91 19.90 15.30
C ILE A 425 -19.94 19.38 16.30
N TYR A 426 -19.53 18.51 17.21
CA TYR A 426 -20.39 18.08 18.32
C TYR A 426 -19.93 18.79 19.59
N ASN A 427 -20.86 19.50 20.24
CA ASN A 427 -20.67 20.12 21.54
C ASN A 427 -21.26 19.22 22.62
N CYS A 428 -20.62 19.15 23.77
CA CYS A 428 -21.15 18.46 24.94
C CYS A 428 -21.28 19.50 26.06
N ASP A 429 -22.50 19.74 26.52
CA ASP A 429 -22.75 20.58 27.69
C ASP A 429 -22.52 19.73 28.95
N LEU A 430 -21.66 20.21 29.85
CA LEU A 430 -21.27 19.48 31.07
C LEU A 430 -22.24 19.66 32.24
N ILE A 431 -23.31 20.44 32.09
CA ILE A 431 -24.30 20.67 33.16
C ILE A 431 -25.56 19.82 32.97
N GLU A 432 -25.89 19.43 31.74
CA GLU A 432 -26.98 18.50 31.46
C GLU A 432 -26.44 17.42 30.51
N ASN A 433 -26.57 16.15 30.90
CA ASN A 433 -26.04 14.96 30.21
C ASN A 433 -26.64 14.71 28.80
N ASN A 434 -26.70 15.72 27.92
CA ASN A 434 -27.28 15.65 26.59
C ASN A 434 -26.26 16.05 25.51
N LEU A 435 -26.09 15.18 24.52
CA LEU A 435 -25.45 15.51 23.24
C LEU A 435 -26.42 16.39 22.44
N MET A 436 -26.21 17.70 22.46
CA MET A 436 -26.96 18.62 21.60
C MET A 436 -26.33 18.64 20.21
N GLY A 437 -27.09 18.20 19.20
CA GLY A 437 -26.80 18.53 17.81
C GLY A 437 -27.44 19.88 17.49
N SER A 438 -26.66 20.95 17.42
CA SER A 438 -27.15 22.23 16.91
C SER A 438 -26.08 22.99 16.12
N ASP A 439 -26.52 23.65 15.05
CA ASP A 439 -25.75 24.59 14.23
C ASP A 439 -25.69 26.00 14.86
N SER A 440 -25.89 26.15 16.18
CA SER A 440 -25.90 27.46 16.86
C SER A 440 -25.15 27.44 18.18
N PHE A 441 -24.32 28.48 18.37
CA PHE A 441 -23.37 28.65 19.46
C PHE A 441 -24.04 29.14 20.75
N ASP A 442 -23.92 28.37 21.85
CA ASP A 442 -24.07 28.87 23.21
C ASP A 442 -22.93 28.32 24.10
N CYS A 443 -22.46 29.11 25.07
CA CYS A 443 -21.36 28.81 25.99
C CYS A 443 -21.89 28.80 27.44
N ILE A 444 -21.40 27.89 28.29
CA ILE A 444 -21.77 27.83 29.72
C ILE A 444 -20.54 28.04 30.61
N ARG A 445 -20.72 28.85 31.67
CA ARG A 445 -19.70 29.24 32.68
C ARG A 445 -19.53 28.18 33.76
N ILE A 446 -18.29 27.76 34.00
CA ILE A 446 -17.94 26.90 35.14
C ILE A 446 -17.13 27.75 36.13
N GLN A 447 -17.77 28.11 37.25
CA GLN A 447 -17.12 28.65 38.45
C GLN A 447 -16.21 29.89 38.22
N ASP A 448 -16.82 31.07 38.31
CA ASP A 448 -16.31 32.45 38.31
C ASP A 448 -15.12 32.91 37.43
N ASP A 449 -14.26 32.05 36.86
CA ASP A 449 -13.10 32.51 36.06
C ASP A 449 -12.66 31.56 34.91
N ILE A 450 -13.27 30.38 34.65
CA ILE A 450 -12.82 29.49 33.55
C ILE A 450 -13.97 28.83 32.78
N ASN A 451 -14.02 29.03 31.46
CA ASN A 451 -14.97 28.37 30.56
C ASN A 451 -14.29 27.16 29.90
N VAL A 452 -14.81 25.94 30.05
CA VAL A 452 -14.23 24.74 29.41
C VAL A 452 -15.17 24.20 28.34
N ARG A 453 -14.70 24.03 27.09
CA ARG A 453 -15.51 23.46 25.99
C ARG A 453 -14.73 22.39 25.21
N ILE A 454 -15.15 21.14 25.37
CA ILE A 454 -14.56 20.00 24.66
C ILE A 454 -15.21 19.89 23.27
N GLN A 455 -14.40 19.79 22.21
CA GLN A 455 -14.89 19.83 20.82
C GLN A 455 -14.57 18.54 20.06
N PHE A 456 -15.60 17.83 19.63
CA PHE A 456 -15.41 16.67 18.76
C PHE A 456 -15.54 17.09 17.30
N LYS A 457 -14.49 16.85 16.50
CA LYS A 457 -14.46 17.24 15.09
C LYS A 457 -14.53 16.00 14.20
N LYS A 458 -15.68 15.78 13.56
CA LYS A 458 -15.83 14.77 12.51
C LYS A 458 -15.83 15.47 11.14
N ILE A 459 -14.79 15.23 10.36
CA ILE A 459 -14.60 15.82 9.03
C ILE A 459 -15.04 14.78 8.00
N LEU A 460 -16.16 15.04 7.33
CA LEU A 460 -16.59 14.24 6.17
C LEU A 460 -15.83 14.73 4.93
N ILE A 461 -15.08 13.82 4.32
CA ILE A 461 -14.27 14.08 3.13
C ILE A 461 -15.11 13.82 1.86
N ASN A 462 -15.96 12.79 1.88
CA ASN A 462 -17.03 12.56 0.88
C ASN A 462 -18.12 11.61 1.43
N ASP A 463 -19.11 11.21 0.61
CA ASP A 463 -20.26 10.38 1.03
C ASP A 463 -19.87 9.02 1.67
N ASP A 464 -18.65 8.53 1.41
CA ASP A 464 -18.14 7.23 1.88
C ASP A 464 -16.91 7.34 2.82
N ASP A 465 -16.35 8.54 3.05
CA ASP A 465 -15.07 8.74 3.74
C ASP A 465 -15.15 9.84 4.83
N PHE A 466 -14.64 9.53 6.03
CA PHE A 466 -14.62 10.45 7.17
C PHE A 466 -13.31 10.35 7.96
N ARG A 467 -12.89 11.49 8.53
CA ARG A 467 -11.79 11.60 9.50
C ARG A 467 -12.35 12.05 10.84
N GLU A 468 -12.00 11.34 11.90
CA GLU A 468 -12.33 11.71 13.29
C GLU A 468 -11.10 12.36 13.93
N GLU A 469 -11.19 13.64 14.27
CA GLU A 469 -10.21 14.36 15.07
C GLU A 469 -10.84 14.72 16.42
N LEU A 470 -10.19 14.37 17.52
CA LEU A 470 -10.64 14.70 18.87
C LEU A 470 -9.81 15.89 19.37
N GLN A 471 -10.46 17.01 19.68
CA GLN A 471 -9.78 18.22 20.13
C GLN A 471 -10.38 18.73 21.45
N THR A 472 -9.53 19.10 22.40
CA THR A 472 -9.99 19.68 23.66
C THR A 472 -9.60 21.15 23.69
N VAL A 473 -10.58 22.05 23.72
CA VAL A 473 -10.33 23.51 23.72
C VAL A 473 -10.73 24.08 25.07
N LEU A 474 -9.87 24.87 25.69
CA LEU A 474 -10.17 25.60 26.91
C LEU A 474 -10.44 27.08 26.56
N PHE A 475 -11.42 27.71 27.19
CA PHE A 475 -11.78 29.10 26.91
C PHE A 475 -11.45 29.97 28.13
N PHE A 476 -10.72 31.06 27.89
CA PHE A 476 -10.40 32.05 28.92
C PHE A 476 -11.00 33.38 28.49
N GLU A 477 -11.45 34.22 29.42
CA GLU A 477 -12.08 35.50 29.05
C GLU A 477 -11.02 36.47 28.52
N ASN A 478 -9.78 36.33 28.98
CA ASN A 478 -8.64 37.13 28.51
C ASN A 478 -7.30 36.38 28.62
N ILE A 479 -6.27 36.94 27.98
CA ILE A 479 -4.92 36.37 27.95
C ILE A 479 -4.25 36.35 29.32
N THR A 480 -4.66 37.23 30.23
CA THR A 480 -4.11 37.30 31.60
C THR A 480 -4.56 36.11 32.43
N GLU A 481 -5.81 35.67 32.30
CA GLU A 481 -6.34 34.44 32.91
C GLU A 481 -5.67 33.20 32.34
N ALA A 482 -5.53 33.11 31.02
CA ALA A 482 -4.80 32.00 30.39
C ALA A 482 -3.36 31.92 30.90
N LYS A 483 -2.64 33.05 30.96
CA LYS A 483 -1.27 33.13 31.49
C LYS A 483 -1.22 32.81 32.99
N SER A 484 -2.21 33.23 33.77
CA SER A 484 -2.34 32.92 35.21
C SER A 484 -2.55 31.42 35.43
N PHE A 485 -3.42 30.80 34.62
CA PHE A 485 -3.65 29.37 34.62
C PHE A 485 -2.38 28.59 34.30
N LEU A 486 -1.67 28.91 33.21
CA LEU A 486 -0.40 28.26 32.86
C LEU A 486 0.65 28.37 33.97
N ARG A 487 0.78 29.54 34.59
CA ARG A 487 1.70 29.74 35.73
C ARG A 487 1.30 28.90 36.95
N ARG A 488 -0.01 28.78 37.23
CA ARG A 488 -0.50 27.93 38.34
C ARG A 488 -0.22 26.45 38.11
N ILE A 489 -0.20 25.99 36.86
CA ILE A 489 0.14 24.61 36.50
C ILE A 489 1.63 24.42 36.16
N GLY A 490 2.48 25.39 36.51
CA GLY A 490 3.95 25.26 36.43
C GLY A 490 4.55 25.37 35.02
N LEU A 491 3.81 25.94 34.06
CA LEU A 491 4.28 26.08 32.67
C LEU A 491 4.80 27.49 32.39
N GLU A 492 6.03 27.57 31.91
CA GLU A 492 6.67 28.82 31.49
C GLU A 492 6.49 29.08 30.00
N ILE A 493 6.19 30.34 29.65
CA ILE A 493 6.02 30.76 28.27
C ILE A 493 7.39 31.03 27.67
N THR A 494 7.79 30.23 26.69
CA THR A 494 9.16 30.24 26.15
C THR A 494 9.35 31.21 24.98
N GLN A 495 8.30 31.55 24.22
CA GLN A 495 8.32 32.58 23.17
C GLN A 495 6.95 33.27 23.04
N GLU A 496 6.95 34.57 22.79
CA GLU A 496 5.76 35.39 22.55
C GLU A 496 5.91 36.12 21.20
N GLN A 497 5.04 35.84 20.23
CA GLN A 497 4.93 36.62 19.00
C GLN A 497 3.55 37.29 18.92
N TYR A 498 3.47 38.45 18.27
CA TYR A 498 2.22 39.21 18.21
C TYR A 498 1.15 38.40 17.46
N ARG A 499 0.08 38.02 18.16
CA ARG A 499 -1.07 37.17 17.77
C ARG A 499 -0.96 35.66 18.00
N ASP A 500 0.21 35.13 18.36
CA ASP A 500 0.39 33.73 18.75
C ASP A 500 1.35 33.57 19.93
N ILE A 501 0.90 32.90 20.98
CA ILE A 501 1.81 32.29 21.97
C ILE A 501 1.91 30.80 21.59
N THR A 502 3.09 30.21 21.67
CA THR A 502 3.23 28.75 21.53
C THR A 502 4.08 28.26 22.68
N VAL A 503 3.55 27.35 23.49
CA VAL A 503 4.29 26.75 24.60
C VAL A 503 4.58 25.29 24.26
N TYR A 504 5.86 24.96 24.21
CA TYR A 504 6.33 23.60 24.04
C TYR A 504 6.64 23.02 25.40
N LEU A 505 5.85 22.03 25.80
CA LEU A 505 6.07 21.26 27.02
C LEU A 505 7.20 20.23 26.83
N ASN A 506 7.31 19.69 25.61
CA ASN A 506 8.32 18.75 25.08
C ASN A 506 7.99 18.40 23.61
N GLU A 507 8.74 17.51 22.95
CA GLU A 507 8.55 17.12 21.53
C GLU A 507 7.14 16.59 21.19
N ASN A 508 6.30 16.30 22.19
CA ASN A 508 5.05 15.57 22.05
C ASN A 508 3.78 16.36 22.44
N ILE A 509 3.89 17.55 23.03
CA ILE A 509 2.72 18.36 23.42
C ILE A 509 2.90 19.81 22.93
N LYS A 510 2.01 20.24 22.04
CA LYS A 510 2.00 21.59 21.45
C LYS A 510 0.80 22.38 21.97
N LEU A 511 1.06 23.48 22.67
CA LEU A 511 0.03 24.43 23.10
C LEU A 511 0.05 25.63 22.15
N ASN A 512 -1.03 25.83 21.38
CA ASN A 512 -1.18 26.97 20.46
C ASN A 512 -2.17 27.98 21.06
N PHE A 513 -1.76 29.25 21.13
CA PHE A 513 -2.59 30.35 21.63
C PHE A 513 -2.90 31.27 20.46
N ILE A 514 -4.14 31.34 20.00
CA ILE A 514 -4.49 32.14 18.82
C ILE A 514 -5.42 33.27 19.25
N GLN A 515 -5.01 34.52 19.03
CA GLN A 515 -5.84 35.70 19.27
C GLN A 515 -6.36 36.30 17.96
N TRP A 516 -7.66 36.11 17.69
CA TRP A 516 -8.32 36.71 16.52
C TRP A 516 -8.71 38.18 16.80
N PRO A 517 -8.67 39.08 15.80
CA PRO A 517 -9.12 40.46 15.98
C PRO A 517 -10.61 40.53 16.34
N ASN A 518 -10.96 41.27 17.40
CA ASN A 518 -12.33 41.47 17.90
C ASN A 518 -13.06 40.21 18.44
N SER A 519 -12.32 39.21 18.92
CA SER A 519 -12.87 38.03 19.61
C SER A 519 -12.23 37.81 21.00
N PRO A 520 -12.90 37.15 21.96
CA PRO A 520 -12.30 36.74 23.22
C PRO A 520 -11.10 35.78 22.99
N VAL A 521 -10.20 35.68 23.97
CA VAL A 521 -8.94 34.94 23.82
C VAL A 521 -9.18 33.42 23.91
N TYR A 522 -8.74 32.67 22.90
CA TYR A 522 -8.95 31.22 22.82
C TYR A 522 -7.70 30.44 23.31
N LEU A 523 -7.89 29.38 24.12
CA LEU A 523 -6.82 28.40 24.41
C LEU A 523 -7.14 27.04 23.76
N GLY A 524 -6.48 26.70 22.65
CA GLY A 524 -6.56 25.35 22.09
C GLY A 524 -5.49 24.45 22.70
N ILE A 525 -5.87 23.37 23.39
CA ILE A 525 -4.94 22.29 23.73
C ILE A 525 -5.06 21.22 22.66
N GLU A 526 -4.09 21.16 21.74
CA GLU A 526 -4.07 20.16 20.69
C GLU A 526 -3.20 18.97 21.10
N PHE A 527 -3.85 17.81 21.32
CA PHE A 527 -3.17 16.53 21.40
C PHE A 527 -3.07 15.94 20.00
N SER A 528 -1.85 15.66 19.54
CA SER A 528 -1.60 15.19 18.18
C SER A 528 -1.99 13.73 17.95
N GLU A 529 -2.12 12.90 19.00
CA GLU A 529 -2.40 11.47 18.85
C GLU A 529 -3.31 10.90 19.97
N TYR A 530 -4.40 10.24 19.57
CA TYR A 530 -5.47 9.68 20.43
C TYR A 530 -4.98 8.73 21.55
N HIS A 531 -3.97 7.90 21.28
CA HIS A 531 -3.49 6.88 22.22
C HIS A 531 -2.63 7.46 23.37
N LYS A 532 -2.00 8.62 23.16
CA LYS A 532 -1.11 9.24 24.15
C LYS A 532 -1.87 9.98 25.26
N PHE A 533 -3.09 10.44 24.98
CA PHE A 533 -4.03 10.86 26.02
C PHE A 533 -4.32 9.70 26.99
N PHE A 534 -4.52 8.49 26.45
CA PHE A 534 -4.71 7.29 27.28
C PHE A 534 -3.44 6.90 28.04
N ASP A 535 -2.25 7.11 27.50
CA ASP A 535 -1.00 6.83 28.21
C ASP A 535 -0.73 7.82 29.36
N LEU A 536 -1.08 9.11 29.17
CA LEU A 536 -1.12 10.10 30.26
C LEU A 536 -2.11 9.67 31.35
N VAL A 537 -3.30 9.21 30.96
CA VAL A 537 -4.33 8.69 31.88
C VAL A 537 -3.87 7.41 32.60
N LYS A 538 -3.14 6.51 31.93
CA LYS A 538 -2.57 5.27 32.50
C LYS A 538 -1.39 5.53 33.44
N SER A 539 -0.64 6.61 33.25
CA SER A 539 0.50 6.99 34.09
C SER A 539 0.09 7.51 35.49
N ILE A 540 -1.21 7.71 35.70
CA ILE A 540 -1.81 8.04 36.98
C ILE A 540 -2.14 6.72 37.69
N ASP A 541 -1.43 6.42 38.79
CA ASP A 541 -1.54 5.16 39.53
C ASP A 541 -3.00 4.76 39.81
N GLY A 542 -3.41 3.57 39.33
CA GLY A 542 -4.65 2.91 39.74
C GLY A 542 -5.62 2.47 38.64
N LEU A 543 -5.29 2.63 37.36
CA LEU A 543 -6.17 2.18 36.25
C LEU A 543 -5.64 0.92 35.58
N THR A 544 -6.14 -0.24 36.00
CA THR A 544 -5.94 -1.52 35.31
C THR A 544 -6.83 -1.63 34.07
N GLU A 545 -6.25 -2.10 32.96
CA GLU A 545 -6.74 -2.45 31.61
C GLU A 545 -8.23 -2.31 31.17
N PRO A 546 -8.47 -2.10 29.86
CA PRO A 546 -9.67 -1.46 29.34
C PRO A 546 -10.86 -2.42 29.24
N GLN A 547 -11.83 -2.28 30.13
CA GLN A 547 -13.22 -2.48 29.74
C GLN A 547 -13.73 -1.17 29.14
N ALA A 548 -14.58 -1.25 28.11
CA ALA A 548 -15.13 -0.10 27.40
C ALA A 548 -15.85 0.84 28.37
N LEU A 549 -15.14 1.87 28.84
CA LEU A 549 -15.69 2.94 29.65
C LEU A 549 -16.33 3.96 28.72
N THR A 550 -17.53 4.41 29.06
CA THR A 550 -18.15 5.57 28.40
C THR A 550 -17.43 6.85 28.83
N GLY A 551 -17.52 7.92 28.02
CA GLY A 551 -16.86 9.20 28.32
C GLY A 551 -17.20 9.76 29.71
N GLY A 552 -18.40 9.48 30.23
CA GLY A 552 -18.81 9.86 31.59
C GLY A 552 -18.10 9.08 32.70
N GLN A 553 -17.80 7.80 32.50
CA GLN A 553 -17.08 6.96 33.48
C GLN A 553 -15.58 7.28 33.54
N ILE A 554 -15.01 7.77 32.44
CA ILE A 554 -13.66 8.31 32.39
C ILE A 554 -13.59 9.62 33.21
N PHE A 555 -14.65 10.44 33.14
CA PHE A 555 -14.70 11.73 33.81
C PHE A 555 -14.94 11.63 35.33
N GLU A 556 -15.80 10.72 35.81
CA GLU A 556 -15.98 10.48 37.26
C GLU A 556 -14.71 9.98 37.96
N LYS A 557 -13.79 9.33 37.23
CA LYS A 557 -12.51 8.84 37.77
C LYS A 557 -11.36 9.84 37.63
N LEU A 558 -11.52 10.87 36.80
CA LEU A 558 -10.60 12.00 36.69
C LEU A 558 -10.87 12.96 37.85
N ASP A 559 -10.32 12.66 39.02
CA ASP A 559 -10.23 13.62 40.12
C ASP A 559 -9.26 14.74 39.72
N LEU A 560 -9.77 15.72 38.98
CA LEU A 560 -9.00 16.83 38.38
C LEU A 560 -8.20 17.60 39.44
N ASN A 561 -8.67 17.67 40.69
CA ASN A 561 -7.93 18.29 41.78
C ASN A 561 -6.61 17.58 42.09
N ARG A 562 -6.54 16.27 41.85
CA ARG A 562 -5.37 15.44 42.13
C ARG A 562 -4.35 15.42 40.99
N ILE A 563 -4.80 15.69 39.76
CA ILE A 563 -3.96 15.83 38.55
C ILE A 563 -3.17 17.13 38.55
N PHE A 564 -3.67 18.19 39.20
CA PHE A 564 -3.00 19.49 39.25
C PHE A 564 -2.19 19.73 40.54
N THR A 565 -2.10 18.76 41.45
CA THR A 565 -1.31 18.85 42.70
C THR A 565 -0.16 17.83 42.83
N LYS A 566 0.09 17.01 41.81
CA LYS A 566 1.30 16.20 41.65
C LYS A 566 1.91 16.50 40.30
#